data_AF-A0A131Y6Z9-F1
#
_entry.id   AF-A0A131Y6Z9-F1
#
_cell.length_a   1.000
_cell.length_b   1.000
_cell.length_c   1.000
_cell.angle_alpha   90.00
_cell.angle_beta   90.00
_cell.angle_gamma   90.00
#
_symmetry.space_group_name_H-M   'P 1'
#
loop_
_entity.id
_entity.type
_entity.pdbx_description
1 polymer ?
#
loop_
_entity_poly.entity_id
_entity_poly.type
_entity_poly.pdbx_seq_one_letter_code
_entity_poly.pdbx_strand_id
1 'polypeptide(L)'
;LGHGILVQKEKLTYIMGARGDSMFIKEATKLVFGRENLNGRSMTGVPCRRFKGAVAKRALTPTKLAAVRNAFNEYIRKNPQEASPGKRTAQINHYVRELLQDINRRLDF
;
A
#
# COMPACT_ATOMS: atom_id res chain seq x y z
N LEU A 1 -8.80 11.12 3.37
CA LEU A 1 -8.87 9.65 3.57
C LEU A 1 -8.94 9.25 5.07
N GLY A 2 -9.37 10.16 5.95
CA GLY A 2 -9.22 10.01 7.41
C GLY A 2 -7.83 10.42 7.94
N HIS A 3 -7.69 10.52 9.27
CA HIS A 3 -6.41 10.75 9.98
C HIS A 3 -5.59 11.97 9.52
N GLY A 4 -6.25 13.05 9.04
CA GLY A 4 -5.56 14.23 8.51
C GLY A 4 -4.82 14.01 7.19
N ILE A 5 -4.98 12.84 6.55
CA ILE A 5 -4.33 12.53 5.27
C ILE A 5 -5.16 13.09 4.12
N LEU A 6 -4.57 14.10 3.46
CA LEU A 6 -5.06 14.74 2.25
C LEU A 6 -4.27 14.24 1.03
N VAL A 7 -4.98 14.04 -0.08
CA VAL A 7 -4.41 13.63 -1.36
C VAL A 7 -5.06 14.46 -2.47
N GLN A 8 -4.37 14.63 -3.59
CA GLN A 8 -4.93 15.33 -4.76
C GLN A 8 -6.14 14.56 -5.29
N LYS A 9 -7.26 15.27 -5.48
CA LYS A 9 -8.55 14.68 -5.84
C LYS A 9 -8.49 14.01 -7.22
N GLU A 10 -7.77 14.62 -8.16
CA GLU A 10 -7.61 14.16 -9.54
C GLU A 10 -6.87 12.82 -9.57
N LYS A 11 -5.78 12.73 -8.79
CA LYS A 11 -5.03 11.47 -8.63
C LYS A 11 -5.86 10.39 -7.94
N LEU A 12 -6.62 10.74 -6.90
CA LEU A 12 -7.51 9.80 -6.24
C LEU A 12 -8.59 9.28 -7.21
N THR A 13 -9.16 10.18 -8.02
CA THR A 13 -10.16 9.83 -9.03
C THR A 13 -9.59 8.91 -10.10
N TYR A 14 -8.37 9.22 -10.56
CA TYR A 14 -7.66 8.37 -11.52
C TYR A 14 -7.46 6.94 -11.00
N ILE A 15 -6.94 6.79 -9.77
CA ILE A 15 -6.68 5.45 -9.22
C ILE A 15 -7.98 4.67 -8.92
N MET A 16 -9.12 5.34 -8.72
CA MET A 16 -10.42 4.67 -8.56
C MET A 16 -10.85 3.89 -9.81
N GLY A 17 -10.28 4.19 -10.98
CA GLY A 17 -10.45 3.44 -12.22
C GLY A 17 -9.48 2.26 -12.40
N ALA A 18 -8.76 1.85 -11.35
CA ALA A 18 -7.82 0.73 -11.42
C ALA A 18 -8.54 -0.57 -11.84
N ARG A 19 -7.83 -1.42 -12.61
CA ARG A 19 -8.37 -2.70 -13.11
C ARG A 19 -8.56 -3.78 -12.05
N GLY A 20 -8.00 -3.60 -10.86
CA GLY A 20 -8.06 -4.60 -9.81
C GLY A 20 -7.36 -4.18 -8.52
N ASP A 21 -7.56 -4.99 -7.48
CA ASP A 21 -7.16 -4.70 -6.11
C ASP A 21 -5.66 -4.44 -5.96
N SER A 22 -4.83 -5.28 -6.58
CA SER A 22 -3.38 -5.12 -6.56
C SER A 22 -2.96 -3.75 -7.10
N MET A 23 -3.48 -3.37 -8.28
CA MET A 23 -3.17 -2.09 -8.91
C MET A 23 -3.65 -0.92 -8.05
N PHE A 24 -4.91 -0.98 -7.57
CA PHE A 24 -5.46 0.06 -6.70
C PHE A 24 -4.60 0.25 -5.45
N ILE A 25 -4.32 -0.82 -4.71
CA ILE A 25 -3.59 -0.77 -3.44
C ILE A 25 -2.17 -0.26 -3.65
N LYS A 26 -1.49 -0.67 -4.72
CA LYS A 26 -0.14 -0.21 -5.04
C LYS A 26 -0.11 1.28 -5.40
N GLU A 27 -1.05 1.77 -6.21
CA GLU A 27 -1.15 3.20 -6.54
C GLU A 27 -1.59 4.05 -5.33
N ALA A 28 -2.58 3.60 -4.56
CA ALA A 28 -3.04 4.28 -3.36
C ALA A 28 -1.91 4.40 -2.32
N THR A 29 -1.09 3.35 -2.16
CA THR A 29 0.07 3.38 -1.27
C THR A 29 1.09 4.41 -1.73
N LYS A 30 1.41 4.47 -3.04
CA LYS A 30 2.28 5.51 -3.59
C LYS A 30 1.72 6.92 -3.39
N LEU A 31 0.42 7.10 -3.60
CA LEU A 31 -0.26 8.39 -3.43
C LEU A 31 -0.22 8.90 -1.98
N VAL A 32 -0.44 8.01 -1.00
CA VAL A 32 -0.48 8.39 0.43
C VAL A 32 0.92 8.58 1.03
N PHE A 33 1.88 7.75 0.63
CA PHE A 33 3.21 7.79 1.20
C PHE A 33 4.13 8.78 0.49
N GLY A 34 3.95 8.99 -0.81
CA GLY A 34 4.99 9.53 -1.70
C GLY A 34 5.92 8.42 -2.15
N ARG A 35 6.30 8.37 -3.43
CA ARG A 35 7.09 7.26 -3.99
C ARG A 35 8.50 7.23 -3.39
N GLU A 36 9.12 8.39 -3.29
CA GLU A 36 10.41 8.65 -2.66
C GLU A 36 10.45 8.20 -1.20
N ASN A 37 9.32 8.31 -0.51
CA ASN A 37 9.17 7.98 0.90
C ASN A 37 8.97 6.48 1.17
N LEU A 38 8.81 5.65 0.14
CA LEU A 38 8.68 4.19 0.27
C LEU A 38 10.02 3.45 0.20
N ASN A 39 11.08 4.13 -0.27
CA ASN A 39 12.43 3.59 -0.33
C ASN A 39 12.94 3.19 1.07
N GLY A 40 13.57 2.02 1.17
CA GLY A 40 14.13 1.54 2.44
C GLY A 40 13.08 1.28 3.53
N ARG A 41 11.79 1.19 3.17
CA ARG A 41 10.71 0.84 4.11
C ARG A 41 10.31 -0.63 4.05
N SER A 42 9.71 -1.08 5.15
CA SER A 42 9.06 -2.39 5.29
C SER A 42 7.71 -2.23 5.97
N MET A 43 6.89 -3.28 5.95
CA MET A 43 5.58 -3.27 6.62
C MET A 43 5.68 -3.00 8.11
N THR A 44 6.57 -3.72 8.81
CA THR A 44 6.59 -3.76 10.29
C THR A 44 7.89 -3.23 10.89
N GLY A 45 8.91 -2.99 10.08
CA GLY A 45 10.25 -2.66 10.56
C GLY A 45 11.07 -3.84 11.06
N VAL A 46 10.48 -5.03 11.12
CA VAL A 46 11.16 -6.24 11.63
C VAL A 46 12.08 -6.78 10.54
N PRO A 47 13.36 -7.06 10.86
CA PRO A 47 14.29 -7.68 9.92
C PRO A 47 13.82 -9.08 9.54
N CYS A 48 14.12 -9.50 8.31
CA CYS A 48 13.67 -10.78 7.80
C CYS A 48 14.38 -11.93 8.53
N ARG A 49 13.63 -12.71 9.32
CA ARG A 49 14.17 -13.83 10.12
C ARG A 49 14.90 -14.90 9.28
N ARG A 50 14.55 -15.03 7.99
CA ARG A 50 15.18 -15.98 7.07
C ARG A 50 16.63 -15.60 6.75
N PHE A 51 16.97 -14.30 6.76
CA PHE A 51 18.28 -13.81 6.37
C PHE A 51 19.04 -13.35 7.62
N LYS A 52 20.02 -14.14 8.05
CA LYS A 52 20.90 -13.77 9.17
C LYS A 52 21.66 -12.48 8.82
N GLY A 53 21.67 -11.53 9.74
CA GLY A 53 22.29 -10.21 9.53
C GLY A 53 21.45 -9.20 8.73
N ALA A 54 20.19 -9.51 8.42
CA ALA A 54 19.33 -8.56 7.72
C ALA A 54 19.14 -7.26 8.52
N VAL A 55 19.37 -6.13 7.87
CA VAL A 55 19.17 -4.80 8.45
C VAL A 55 17.68 -4.46 8.48
N ALA A 56 17.21 -3.94 9.61
CA ALA A 56 15.85 -3.47 9.78
C ALA A 56 15.59 -2.25 8.87
N LYS A 57 14.48 -2.30 8.13
CA LYS A 57 13.98 -1.20 7.28
C LYS A 57 13.00 -0.33 8.06
N ARG A 58 12.79 0.93 7.70
CA ARG A 58 11.82 1.78 8.43
C ARG A 58 10.39 1.25 8.23
N ALA A 59 9.60 1.15 9.30
CA ALA A 59 8.20 0.71 9.20
C ALA A 59 7.34 1.72 8.43
N LEU A 60 6.24 1.24 7.82
CA LEU A 60 5.18 2.12 7.34
C LEU A 60 4.45 2.75 8.53
N THR A 61 4.08 4.04 8.39
CA THR A 61 3.30 4.73 9.41
C THR A 61 1.88 4.16 9.48
N PRO A 62 1.39 3.72 10.66
CA PRO A 62 0.07 3.10 10.79
C PRO A 62 -1.09 3.99 10.30
N THR A 63 -1.03 5.30 10.57
CA THR A 63 -2.06 6.27 10.14
C THR A 63 -2.16 6.39 8.62
N LYS A 64 -1.01 6.41 7.92
CA LYS A 64 -0.97 6.37 6.46
C LYS A 64 -1.50 5.06 5.90
N LEU A 65 -1.20 3.93 6.55
CA LEU A 65 -1.75 2.63 6.13
C LEU A 65 -3.27 2.56 6.34
N ALA A 66 -3.80 3.15 7.43
CA ALA A 66 -5.24 3.29 7.64
C ALA A 66 -5.90 4.14 6.53
N ALA A 67 -5.25 5.21 6.09
CA ALA A 67 -5.74 6.00 4.94
C ALA A 67 -5.82 5.18 3.64
N VAL A 68 -4.85 4.30 3.38
CA VAL A 68 -4.90 3.36 2.24
C VAL A 68 -6.08 2.39 2.38
N ARG A 69 -6.32 1.84 3.58
CA ARG A 69 -7.46 0.96 3.85
C ARG A 69 -8.79 1.67 3.60
N ASN A 70 -8.93 2.91 4.06
CA ASN A 70 -10.12 3.72 3.83
C ASN A 70 -10.37 3.97 2.34
N ALA A 71 -9.31 4.31 1.58
CA ALA A 71 -9.41 4.46 0.13
C ALA A 71 -9.84 3.16 -0.56
N PHE A 72 -9.34 2.01 -0.09
CA PHE A 72 -9.68 0.72 -0.68
C PHE A 72 -11.10 0.26 -0.35
N ASN A 73 -11.60 0.56 0.86
CA ASN A 73 -13.00 0.32 1.21
C ASN A 73 -13.95 1.11 0.30
N GLU A 74 -13.59 2.35 -0.04
CA GLU A 74 -14.32 3.17 -1.03
C GLU A 74 -14.30 2.52 -2.41
N TYR A 75 -13.12 2.07 -2.86
CA TYR A 75 -12.96 1.39 -4.14
C TYR A 75 -13.77 0.09 -4.23
N ILE A 76 -13.75 -0.76 -3.20
CA ILE A 76 -14.54 -2.00 -3.14
C ILE A 76 -16.02 -1.70 -3.29
N ARG A 77 -16.54 -0.67 -2.60
CA ARG A 77 -17.96 -0.31 -2.66
C ARG A 77 -18.38 0.11 -4.06
N LYS A 78 -17.50 0.80 -4.80
CA LYS A 78 -17.75 1.23 -6.19
C LYS A 78 -17.50 0.13 -7.22
N ASN A 79 -16.76 -0.92 -6.85
CA ASN A 79 -16.36 -2.02 -7.73
C ASN A 79 -16.73 -3.36 -7.08
N PRO A 80 -18.02 -3.72 -7.04
CA PRO A 80 -18.46 -5.00 -6.50
C PRO A 80 -17.87 -6.15 -7.32
N GLN A 81 -17.47 -7.21 -6.62
CA GLN A 81 -16.90 -8.43 -7.20
C GLN A 81 -17.44 -9.63 -6.43
N GLU A 82 -17.29 -10.83 -7.00
CA GLU A 82 -17.69 -12.09 -6.36
C GLU A 82 -16.98 -12.30 -5.01
N ALA A 83 -15.70 -11.93 -4.93
CA ALA A 83 -14.96 -11.98 -3.68
C ALA A 83 -15.52 -10.95 -2.67
N SER A 84 -15.84 -11.44 -1.46
CA SER A 84 -16.39 -10.57 -0.42
C SER A 84 -15.43 -9.44 -0.03
N PRO A 85 -15.95 -8.28 0.45
CA PRO A 85 -15.13 -7.17 0.93
C PRO A 85 -14.08 -7.60 1.96
N GLY A 86 -14.42 -8.53 2.86
CA GLY A 86 -13.49 -9.08 3.85
C GLY A 86 -12.32 -9.85 3.22
N LYS A 87 -12.61 -10.71 2.23
CA LYS A 87 -11.56 -11.45 1.50
C LYS A 87 -10.62 -10.50 0.76
N ARG A 88 -11.15 -9.46 0.14
CA ARG A 88 -10.38 -8.44 -0.60
C ARG A 88 -9.51 -7.61 0.35
N THR A 89 -10.07 -7.12 1.45
CA THR A 89 -9.32 -6.32 2.45
C THR A 89 -8.20 -7.09 3.15
N ALA A 90 -8.33 -8.41 3.30
CA ALA A 90 -7.26 -9.26 3.82
C ALA A 90 -5.98 -9.24 2.95
N GLN A 91 -6.10 -8.92 1.65
CA GLN A 91 -4.97 -8.89 0.70
C GLN A 91 -4.14 -7.61 0.73
N ILE A 92 -4.57 -6.57 1.47
CA ILE A 92 -3.86 -5.27 1.50
C ILE A 92 -2.39 -5.43 1.88
N ASN A 93 -2.12 -6.16 2.97
CA ASN A 93 -0.74 -6.35 3.44
C ASN A 93 0.12 -7.12 2.42
N HIS A 94 -0.48 -8.02 1.65
CA HIS A 94 0.22 -8.77 0.62
C HIS A 94 0.67 -7.83 -0.51
N TYR A 95 -0.25 -7.07 -1.11
CA TYR A 95 0.09 -6.17 -2.22
C TYR A 95 1.02 -5.00 -1.82
N VAL A 96 0.90 -4.51 -0.59
CA VAL A 96 1.85 -3.50 -0.07
C VAL A 96 3.25 -4.10 0.10
N ARG A 97 3.38 -5.35 0.56
CA ARG A 97 4.69 -6.02 0.65
C ARG A 97 5.32 -6.20 -0.73
N GLU A 98 4.54 -6.63 -1.72
CA GLU A 98 5.02 -6.74 -3.11
C GLU A 98 5.55 -5.40 -3.61
N LEU A 99 4.79 -4.31 -3.44
CA LEU A 99 5.23 -2.97 -3.83
C LEU A 99 6.56 -2.59 -3.17
N LEU A 100 6.67 -2.80 -1.87
CA LEU A 100 7.89 -2.46 -1.13
C LEU A 100 9.08 -3.32 -1.57
N GLN A 101 8.86 -4.59 -1.91
CA GLN A 101 9.90 -5.44 -2.47
C GLN A 101 10.34 -4.95 -3.85
N ASP A 102 9.41 -4.56 -4.71
CA ASP A 102 9.71 -4.06 -6.05
C ASP A 102 10.44 -2.72 -6.03
N ILE A 103 10.04 -1.81 -5.13
CA ILE A 103 10.72 -0.53 -4.94
C ILE A 103 12.15 -0.77 -4.42
N ASN A 104 12.31 -1.62 -3.41
CA ASN A 104 13.62 -1.87 -2.83
C ASN A 104 14.57 -2.59 -3.81
N ARG A 105 14.07 -3.53 -4.63
CA ARG A 105 14.89 -4.21 -5.66
C ARG A 105 15.47 -3.26 -6.69
N ARG A 106 14.81 -2.13 -6.96
CA ARG A 106 15.31 -1.10 -7.89
C ARG A 106 16.40 -0.20 -7.31
N LEU A 107 16.69 -0.32 -6.01
CA LEU A 107 17.75 0.44 -5.34
C LEU A 107 19.07 -0.35 -5.27
N ASP A 108 19.05 -1.65 -5.58
CA ASP A 108 20.23 -2.52 -5.51
C ASP A 108 21.05 -2.51 -6.82
N PHE A 109 20.92 -1.45 -7.65
CA PHE A 109 21.63 -1.24 -8.92
C PHE A 109 22.37 0.10 -8.93
#